data_AF-A0A944KMD0-F1
#
_entry.id   AF-A0A944KMD0-F1
#
_cell.length_a   1.000
_cell.length_b   1.000
_cell.length_c   1.000
_cell.angle_alpha   90.00
_cell.angle_beta   90.00
_cell.angle_gamma   90.00
#
_symmetry.space_group_name_H-M   'P 1'
#
loop_
_entity.id
_entity.type
_entity.pdbx_description
1 polymer ?
#
loop_
_entity_poly.entity_id
_entity_poly.type
_entity_poly.pdbx_seq_one_letter_code
_entity_poly.pdbx_strand_id
1 'polypeptide(L)'
;MRIRGSIVVLAALCTGLLTGCAPAEGLARSLAHQDGASESAPCPADPESTSESPTSHPAPSLDPTVAGEVRDALRAVRSLPGVEHADETTTNGTSAVPDPACPTRLVTANHFASAFVVTTTPQATPEQAGAVPATMSEHLSWTGVDLTLTVPAGEGHVATSVAYRGTFDQQIPEATSTAVARGLATLAATPHVAGLNAEIPMTMRVDYGSLTIGVDSRDEGVLAGVRAVIDRTVFAHTTLHGSFGNGAKP
;
A
#
# COMPACT_ATOMS: atom_id res chain seq x y z
N MET A 1 2.24 -59.68 19.37
CA MET A 1 3.48 -59.24 20.06
C MET A 1 3.64 -57.75 19.77
N ARG A 2 3.16 -56.83 20.61
CA ARG A 2 3.87 -56.19 21.75
C ARG A 2 5.36 -55.93 21.47
N ILE A 3 5.74 -54.65 21.34
CA ILE A 3 6.69 -53.95 22.24
C ILE A 3 6.37 -52.44 22.18
N ARG A 4 6.28 -51.85 23.39
CA ARG A 4 6.09 -50.44 23.70
C ARG A 4 7.44 -49.71 23.65
N GLY A 5 7.42 -48.42 23.36
CA GLY A 5 8.58 -47.53 23.58
C GLY A 5 8.11 -46.11 23.87
N SER A 6 7.83 -45.84 25.14
CA SER A 6 7.58 -44.50 25.69
C SER A 6 8.92 -43.80 25.93
N ILE A 7 9.07 -42.54 25.49
CA ILE A 7 10.09 -41.64 26.04
C ILE A 7 9.38 -40.36 26.50
N VAL A 8 9.36 -40.21 27.82
CA VAL A 8 8.99 -39.01 28.56
C VAL A 8 10.29 -38.24 28.79
N VAL A 9 10.35 -36.97 28.37
CA VAL A 9 11.36 -36.03 28.86
C VAL A 9 10.63 -34.86 29.48
N LEU A 10 10.62 -34.88 30.81
CA LEU A 10 10.16 -33.82 31.69
C LEU A 10 11.41 -33.00 32.06
N ALA A 11 11.45 -31.71 31.75
CA ALA A 11 12.40 -30.78 32.32
C ALA A 11 11.65 -29.51 32.74
N ALA A 12 11.83 -29.18 34.01
CA ALA A 12 11.04 -28.26 34.79
C ALA A 12 11.60 -26.82 34.75
N LEU A 13 10.66 -25.87 34.76
CA LEU A 13 10.64 -24.61 35.50
C LEU A 13 11.87 -23.68 35.47
N CYS A 14 11.71 -22.52 34.83
CA CYS A 14 12.01 -21.23 35.44
C CYS A 14 10.90 -20.22 35.12
N THR A 15 10.27 -19.70 36.17
CA THR A 15 9.37 -18.55 36.21
C THR A 15 10.09 -17.25 35.86
N GLY A 16 9.43 -16.39 35.08
CA GLY A 16 9.86 -15.01 34.85
C GLY A 16 8.74 -14.18 34.21
N LEU A 17 8.06 -13.38 35.04
CA LEU A 17 7.12 -12.34 34.65
C LEU A 17 7.79 -11.28 33.74
N LEU A 18 7.03 -10.75 32.77
CA LEU A 18 6.82 -9.31 32.49
C LEU A 18 6.74 -8.97 31.00
N THR A 19 5.75 -8.10 30.73
CA THR A 19 5.74 -7.02 29.74
C THR A 19 5.68 -7.37 28.26
N GLY A 20 4.47 -7.22 27.72
CA GLY A 20 4.32 -6.71 26.37
C GLY A 20 4.82 -5.26 26.29
N CYS A 21 5.60 -4.98 25.26
CA CYS A 21 5.87 -3.63 24.76
C CYS A 21 5.87 -3.72 23.22
N ALA A 22 5.13 -2.79 22.62
CA ALA A 22 5.02 -2.57 21.19
C ALA A 22 6.38 -2.26 20.53
N PRO A 23 6.56 -2.53 19.22
CA PRO A 23 7.75 -2.11 18.52
C PRO A 23 7.74 -0.60 18.28
N ALA A 24 8.70 0.06 18.92
CA ALA A 24 9.59 1.06 18.34
C ALA A 24 8.95 2.31 17.70
N GLU A 25 8.58 3.26 18.56
CA GLU A 25 8.84 4.68 18.30
C GLU A 25 10.37 4.88 18.27
N GLY A 26 10.96 4.64 17.11
CA GLY A 26 12.36 4.91 16.84
C GLY A 26 12.50 6.21 16.07
N LEU A 27 12.88 7.28 16.78
CA LEU A 27 13.82 8.35 16.38
C LEU A 27 13.47 9.69 17.07
N ALA A 28 13.71 9.76 18.38
CA ALA A 28 13.96 11.03 19.05
C ALA A 28 14.84 10.80 20.28
N ARG A 29 16.15 11.07 20.12
CA ARG A 29 17.14 11.55 21.13
C ARG A 29 18.52 10.95 20.87
N SER A 30 19.38 11.73 20.22
CA SER A 30 20.64 12.22 20.80
C SER A 30 21.61 12.59 19.67
N LEU A 31 21.71 13.89 19.39
CA LEU A 31 22.98 14.56 19.13
C LEU A 31 22.85 16.00 19.66
N ALA A 32 22.97 16.14 20.98
CA ALA A 32 23.21 17.42 21.63
C ALA A 32 24.49 17.29 22.46
N HIS A 33 25.64 17.34 21.79
CA HIS A 33 26.90 17.90 22.33
C HIS A 33 27.93 17.96 21.19
N GLN A 34 27.85 19.01 20.39
CA GLN A 34 29.06 19.66 19.88
C GLN A 34 28.91 21.15 20.12
N ASP A 35 29.63 21.60 21.13
CA ASP A 35 30.01 22.99 21.33
C ASP A 35 30.66 23.51 20.04
N GLY A 36 29.96 24.42 19.40
CA GLY A 36 30.40 25.12 18.21
C GLY A 36 29.42 26.24 17.98
N ALA A 37 29.66 27.38 18.63
CA ALA A 37 28.90 28.60 18.45
C ALA A 37 28.90 29.01 16.96
N SER A 38 27.92 28.54 16.20
CA SER A 38 27.40 29.28 15.07
C SER A 38 26.26 30.12 15.62
N GLU A 39 26.57 31.40 15.79
CA GLU A 39 25.65 32.49 16.04
C GLU A 39 24.55 32.45 14.96
N SER A 40 23.53 31.63 15.20
CA SER A 40 22.32 31.61 14.39
C SER A 40 21.62 32.92 14.70
N ALA A 41 21.56 33.81 13.71
CA ALA A 41 20.91 35.10 13.87
C ALA A 41 19.55 34.92 14.56
N PRO A 42 19.22 35.73 15.58
CA PRO A 42 17.92 35.64 16.23
C PRO A 42 16.85 35.79 15.15
N CYS A 43 15.88 34.86 15.11
CA CYS A 43 14.78 34.95 14.16
C CYS A 43 14.11 36.33 14.33
N PRO A 44 13.75 37.01 13.23
CA PRO A 44 13.07 38.30 13.33
C PRO A 44 11.85 38.13 14.26
N ALA A 45 11.76 39.01 15.26
CA ALA A 45 10.69 38.96 16.25
C ALA A 45 9.33 38.97 15.53
N ASP A 46 8.43 38.06 15.93
CA ASP A 46 7.05 38.10 15.47
C ASP A 46 6.47 39.48 15.82
N PRO A 47 5.79 40.17 14.88
CA PRO A 47 5.08 41.41 15.22
C PRO A 47 4.09 41.10 16.35
N GLU A 48 4.15 41.91 17.41
CA GLU A 48 3.39 41.78 18.66
C GLU A 48 2.05 41.05 18.51
N SER A 49 1.95 39.86 19.11
CA SER A 49 0.70 39.14 19.31
C SER A 49 -0.25 39.99 20.16
N THR A 50 -1.03 40.82 19.49
CA THR A 50 -2.29 41.32 20.03
C THR A 50 -3.17 40.10 20.24
N SER A 51 -3.60 39.90 21.49
CA SER A 51 -4.44 38.77 21.91
C SER A 51 -5.83 38.92 21.29
N GLU A 52 -5.95 38.62 20.00
CA GLU A 52 -7.23 38.40 19.34
C GLU A 52 -7.72 37.00 19.74
N SER A 53 -8.99 36.94 20.13
CA SER A 53 -9.68 35.67 20.44
C SER A 53 -9.43 34.65 19.33
N PRO A 54 -9.27 33.34 19.64
CA PRO A 54 -8.91 32.35 18.64
C PRO A 54 -10.03 32.29 17.59
N THR A 55 -9.86 33.00 16.49
CA THR A 55 -10.63 32.78 15.28
C THR A 55 -10.36 31.33 14.92
N SER A 56 -11.41 30.50 14.99
CA SER A 56 -11.35 29.09 14.61
C SER A 56 -10.68 29.01 13.24
N HIS A 57 -9.42 28.59 13.21
CA HIS A 57 -8.73 28.39 11.95
C HIS A 57 -9.55 27.33 11.20
N PRO A 58 -9.97 27.60 9.95
CA PRO A 58 -10.73 26.61 9.21
C PRO A 58 -9.91 25.32 9.17
N ALA A 59 -10.57 24.18 9.43
CA ALA A 59 -9.92 22.90 9.30
C ALA A 59 -9.26 22.81 7.90
N PRO A 60 -8.03 22.27 7.80
CA PRO A 60 -7.38 22.12 6.52
C PRO A 60 -8.31 21.34 5.59
N SER A 61 -8.63 21.96 4.47
CA SER A 61 -9.41 21.36 3.40
C SER A 61 -8.50 21.18 2.21
N LEU A 62 -8.78 20.13 1.43
CA LEU A 62 -8.09 19.88 0.18
C LEU A 62 -8.28 21.11 -0.73
N ASP A 63 -7.23 21.48 -1.47
CA ASP A 63 -7.32 22.58 -2.45
C ASP A 63 -8.52 22.33 -3.39
N PRO A 64 -9.37 23.34 -3.67
CA PRO A 64 -10.57 23.15 -4.48
C PRO A 64 -10.31 22.57 -5.89
N THR A 65 -9.14 22.85 -6.47
CA THR A 65 -8.70 22.31 -7.75
C THR A 65 -8.42 20.82 -7.62
N VAL A 66 -7.62 20.44 -6.62
CA VAL A 66 -7.30 19.03 -6.32
C VAL A 66 -8.56 18.24 -5.97
N ALA A 67 -9.48 18.84 -5.21
CA ALA A 67 -10.79 18.25 -4.94
C ALA A 67 -11.66 18.11 -6.21
N GLY A 68 -11.46 18.96 -7.22
CA GLY A 68 -12.04 18.82 -8.56
C GLY A 68 -11.47 17.61 -9.29
N GLU A 69 -10.16 17.49 -9.36
CA GLU A 69 -9.44 16.39 -10.00
C GLU A 69 -9.82 15.02 -9.41
N VAL A 70 -9.87 14.91 -8.07
CA VAL A 70 -10.33 13.69 -7.37
C VAL A 70 -11.75 13.29 -7.78
N ARG A 71 -12.68 14.26 -7.88
CA ARG A 71 -14.05 14.00 -8.30
C ARG A 71 -14.14 13.60 -9.77
N ASP A 72 -13.33 14.20 -10.62
CA ASP A 72 -13.31 13.90 -12.06
C ASP A 72 -12.70 12.52 -12.33
N ALA A 73 -11.60 12.18 -11.64
CA ALA A 73 -11.01 10.84 -11.66
C ALA A 73 -12.01 9.77 -11.22
N LEU A 74 -12.70 9.99 -10.10
CA LEU A 74 -13.70 9.06 -9.59
C LEU A 74 -14.87 8.91 -10.58
N ARG A 75 -15.31 10.00 -11.22
CA ARG A 75 -16.36 9.96 -12.24
C ARG A 75 -15.91 9.17 -13.48
N ALA A 76 -14.68 9.40 -13.94
CA ALA A 76 -14.11 8.69 -15.07
C ALA A 76 -14.02 7.19 -14.79
N VAL A 77 -13.48 6.79 -13.62
CA VAL A 77 -13.39 5.38 -13.21
C VAL A 77 -14.77 4.73 -13.10
N ARG A 78 -15.76 5.41 -12.51
CA ARG A 78 -17.15 4.90 -12.44
C ARG A 78 -17.81 4.71 -13.80
N SER A 79 -17.33 5.40 -14.82
CA SER A 79 -17.84 5.26 -16.19
C SER A 79 -17.21 4.11 -16.97
N LEU A 80 -16.14 3.50 -16.43
CA LEU A 80 -15.45 2.40 -17.09
C LEU A 80 -16.32 1.13 -17.14
N PRO A 81 -16.29 0.39 -18.26
CA PRO A 81 -16.98 -0.88 -18.35
C PRO A 81 -16.39 -1.90 -17.37
N GLY A 82 -17.25 -2.63 -16.68
CA GLY A 82 -16.85 -3.63 -15.70
C GLY A 82 -16.56 -3.09 -14.31
N VAL A 83 -16.59 -1.78 -14.07
CA VAL A 83 -16.56 -1.21 -12.71
C VAL A 83 -17.95 -1.30 -12.09
N GLU A 84 -18.06 -1.96 -10.93
CA GLU A 84 -19.32 -2.06 -10.18
C GLU A 84 -19.40 -0.97 -9.12
N HIS A 85 -18.31 -0.77 -8.39
CA HIS A 85 -18.21 0.25 -7.36
C HIS A 85 -16.84 0.93 -7.35
N ALA A 86 -16.83 2.21 -7.03
CA ALA A 86 -15.62 2.98 -6.82
C ALA A 86 -15.91 4.04 -5.78
N ASP A 87 -15.14 4.01 -4.69
CA ASP A 87 -15.20 4.97 -3.59
C ASP A 87 -13.86 5.65 -3.40
N GLU A 88 -13.94 6.81 -2.76
CA GLU A 88 -12.79 7.59 -2.36
C GLU A 88 -12.94 7.96 -0.89
N THR A 89 -11.82 7.95 -0.17
CA THR A 89 -11.71 8.51 1.17
C THR A 89 -10.52 9.44 1.23
N THR A 90 -10.79 10.73 1.42
CA THR A 90 -9.76 11.72 1.67
C THR A 90 -9.43 11.79 3.16
N THR A 91 -8.15 11.90 3.48
CA THR A 91 -7.67 12.23 4.83
C THR A 91 -6.92 13.55 4.81
N ASN A 92 -7.23 14.41 5.78
CA ASN A 92 -6.59 15.70 5.99
C ASN A 92 -5.92 15.67 7.36
N GLY A 93 -4.59 15.66 7.38
CA GLY A 93 -3.78 15.68 8.59
C GLY A 93 -2.99 16.96 8.73
N THR A 94 -2.53 17.26 9.95
CA THR A 94 -1.57 18.34 10.19
C THR A 94 -0.43 17.85 11.08
N SER A 95 0.78 18.30 10.82
CA SER A 95 1.92 18.13 11.72
C SER A 95 2.61 19.47 11.97
N ALA A 96 3.32 19.59 13.10
CA ALA A 96 4.22 20.70 13.34
C ALA A 96 5.63 20.30 12.87
N VAL A 97 6.26 21.10 12.02
CA VAL A 97 7.62 20.89 11.54
C VAL A 97 8.47 22.14 11.80
N PRO A 98 9.78 22.01 12.06
CA PRO A 98 10.67 23.17 12.13
C PRO A 98 10.61 23.97 10.82
N ASP A 99 10.54 25.29 10.91
CA ASP A 99 10.63 26.16 9.75
C ASP A 99 12.02 26.04 9.12
N PRO A 100 12.13 25.71 7.81
CA PRO A 100 13.41 25.62 7.13
C PRO A 100 14.25 26.91 7.21
N ALA A 101 13.61 28.07 7.33
CA ALA A 101 14.27 29.38 7.46
C ALA A 101 14.56 29.78 8.93
N CYS A 102 13.92 29.13 9.91
CA CYS A 102 14.12 29.37 11.35
C CYS A 102 13.78 28.09 12.14
N PRO A 103 14.71 27.14 12.30
CA PRO A 103 14.40 25.83 12.89
C PRO A 103 13.88 25.85 14.34
N THR A 104 14.03 26.97 15.05
CA THR A 104 13.45 27.18 16.39
C THR A 104 11.97 27.56 16.36
N ARG A 105 11.43 27.92 15.19
CA ARG A 105 10.00 28.16 14.95
C ARG A 105 9.37 26.90 14.38
N LEU A 106 8.21 26.51 14.92
CA LEU A 106 7.39 25.45 14.34
C LEU A 106 6.37 26.06 13.38
N VAL A 107 6.23 25.45 12.20
CA VAL A 107 5.19 25.75 11.23
C VAL A 107 4.29 24.53 11.05
N THR A 108 3.02 24.78 10.76
CA THR A 108 2.07 23.71 10.46
C THR A 108 2.25 23.23 9.02
N ALA A 109 2.55 21.95 8.85
CA ALA A 109 2.48 21.25 7.58
C ALA A 109 1.13 20.53 7.48
N ASN A 110 0.43 20.73 6.37
CA ASN A 110 -0.81 20.01 6.06
C ASN A 110 -0.47 18.79 5.20
N HIS A 111 -1.08 17.65 5.50
CA HIS A 111 -0.93 16.40 4.77
C HIS A 111 -2.27 16.02 4.17
N PHE A 112 -2.27 15.69 2.89
CA PHE A 112 -3.45 15.27 2.15
C PHE A 112 -3.16 13.94 1.49
N ALA A 113 -4.06 12.98 1.67
CA ALA A 113 -3.99 11.69 0.99
C ALA A 113 -5.40 11.24 0.60
N SER A 114 -5.51 10.62 -0.58
CA SER A 114 -6.75 10.04 -1.09
C SER A 114 -6.56 8.55 -1.31
N ALA A 115 -7.43 7.75 -0.70
CA ALA A 115 -7.47 6.31 -0.89
C ALA A 115 -8.71 5.96 -1.73
N PHE A 116 -8.48 5.32 -2.88
CA PHE A 116 -9.52 4.82 -3.75
C PHE A 116 -9.70 3.32 -3.54
N VAL A 117 -10.95 2.89 -3.43
CA VAL A 117 -11.32 1.47 -3.42
C VAL A 117 -12.23 1.22 -4.61
N VAL A 118 -11.79 0.38 -5.54
CA VAL A 118 -12.53 0.06 -6.75
C VAL A 118 -12.79 -1.45 -6.78
N THR A 119 -14.04 -1.82 -7.00
CA THR A 119 -14.46 -3.20 -7.21
C THR A 119 -15.05 -3.34 -8.60
N THR A 120 -14.50 -4.25 -9.39
CA THR A 120 -15.07 -4.59 -10.70
C THR A 120 -16.16 -5.64 -10.55
N THR A 121 -16.93 -5.87 -11.61
CA THR A 121 -17.77 -7.07 -11.72
C THR A 121 -16.90 -8.33 -11.74
N PRO A 122 -17.40 -9.50 -11.30
CA PRO A 122 -16.64 -10.75 -11.36
C PRO A 122 -16.20 -11.16 -12.78
N GLN A 123 -16.97 -10.75 -13.81
CA GLN A 123 -16.69 -11.07 -15.22
C GLN A 123 -15.80 -10.03 -15.90
N ALA A 124 -15.23 -9.08 -15.15
CA ALA A 124 -14.38 -8.05 -15.73
C ALA A 124 -13.16 -8.69 -16.42
N THR A 125 -12.96 -8.32 -17.67
CA THR A 125 -11.77 -8.72 -18.44
C THR A 125 -10.50 -8.07 -17.89
N PRO A 126 -9.32 -8.64 -18.14
CA PRO A 126 -8.05 -8.00 -17.80
C PRO A 126 -7.89 -6.59 -18.37
N GLU A 127 -8.43 -6.34 -19.56
CA GLU A 127 -8.43 -5.03 -20.21
C GLU A 127 -9.29 -4.03 -19.42
N GLN A 128 -10.49 -4.43 -18.99
CA GLN A 128 -11.38 -3.61 -18.16
C GLN A 128 -10.77 -3.31 -16.79
N ALA A 129 -10.20 -4.31 -16.11
CA ALA A 129 -9.53 -4.11 -14.83
C ALA A 129 -8.26 -3.24 -14.99
N GLY A 130 -7.49 -3.45 -16.06
CA GLY A 130 -6.29 -2.67 -16.37
C GLY A 130 -6.56 -1.20 -16.72
N ALA A 131 -7.74 -0.90 -17.27
CA ALA A 131 -8.14 0.47 -17.60
C ALA A 131 -8.32 1.36 -16.35
N VAL A 132 -8.65 0.79 -15.19
CA VAL A 132 -8.88 1.54 -13.94
C VAL A 132 -7.68 2.38 -13.50
N PRO A 133 -6.50 1.79 -13.20
CA PRO A 133 -5.33 2.55 -12.78
C PRO A 133 -4.82 3.48 -13.90
N ALA A 134 -4.92 3.10 -15.17
CA ALA A 134 -4.53 3.96 -16.29
C ALA A 134 -5.39 5.23 -16.33
N THR A 135 -6.73 5.07 -16.36
CA THR A 135 -7.70 6.18 -16.33
C THR A 135 -7.51 7.05 -15.09
N MET A 136 -7.31 6.44 -13.93
CA MET A 136 -7.09 7.20 -12.69
C MET A 136 -5.82 8.06 -12.77
N SER A 137 -4.72 7.54 -13.34
CA SER A 137 -3.46 8.28 -13.52
C SER A 137 -3.51 9.40 -14.56
N GLU A 138 -4.46 9.36 -15.50
CA GLU A 138 -4.69 10.46 -16.43
C GLU A 138 -5.29 11.70 -15.75
N HIS A 139 -6.03 11.47 -14.66
CA HIS A 139 -6.73 12.52 -13.92
C HIS A 139 -6.04 12.91 -12.60
N LEU A 140 -5.17 12.06 -12.06
CA LEU A 140 -4.47 12.28 -10.79
C LEU A 140 -2.96 12.10 -10.99
N SER A 141 -2.23 13.20 -10.91
CA SER A 141 -0.76 13.23 -11.06
C SER A 141 -0.08 13.90 -9.86
N TRP A 142 -0.33 13.41 -8.64
CA TRP A 142 0.28 13.96 -7.42
C TRP A 142 0.48 12.91 -6.32
N THR A 143 1.41 13.20 -5.40
CA THR A 143 1.82 12.32 -4.31
C THR A 143 0.72 12.14 -3.26
N GLY A 144 0.51 10.92 -2.75
CA GLY A 144 -0.47 10.65 -1.67
C GLY A 144 -1.79 10.04 -2.16
N VAL A 145 -1.83 9.59 -3.41
CA VAL A 145 -2.96 8.81 -3.95
C VAL A 145 -2.63 7.32 -3.92
N ASP A 146 -3.53 6.55 -3.31
CA ASP A 146 -3.48 5.10 -3.29
C ASP A 146 -4.74 4.52 -3.95
N LEU A 147 -4.60 3.41 -4.67
CA LEU A 147 -5.72 2.64 -5.21
C LEU A 147 -5.65 1.20 -4.71
N THR A 148 -6.77 0.66 -4.24
CA THR A 148 -7.01 -0.77 -4.12
C THR A 148 -8.06 -1.18 -5.14
N LEU A 149 -7.70 -2.05 -6.08
CA LEU A 149 -8.58 -2.58 -7.11
C LEU A 149 -8.84 -4.07 -6.83
N THR A 150 -10.12 -4.44 -6.75
CA THR A 150 -10.56 -5.82 -6.52
C THR A 150 -11.33 -6.34 -7.72
N VAL A 151 -10.97 -7.53 -8.21
CA VAL A 151 -11.81 -8.35 -9.09
C VAL A 151 -12.39 -9.49 -8.24
N PRO A 152 -13.70 -9.51 -7.98
CA PRO A 152 -14.33 -10.55 -7.17
C PRO A 152 -14.14 -11.96 -7.78
N ALA A 153 -14.32 -12.99 -6.95
CA ALA A 153 -14.34 -14.36 -7.43
C ALA A 153 -15.51 -14.59 -8.40
N GLY A 154 -15.27 -15.37 -9.45
CA GLY A 154 -16.24 -15.68 -10.48
C GLY A 154 -16.14 -17.13 -10.94
N GLU A 155 -16.79 -17.45 -12.05
CA GLU A 155 -16.73 -18.80 -12.60
C GLU A 155 -15.31 -19.12 -13.07
N GLY A 156 -14.68 -20.11 -12.42
CA GLY A 156 -13.37 -20.60 -12.80
C GLY A 156 -12.18 -19.75 -12.33
N HIS A 157 -12.39 -18.75 -11.47
CA HIS A 157 -11.29 -17.99 -10.87
C HIS A 157 -11.60 -17.50 -9.46
N VAL A 158 -10.56 -17.39 -8.62
CA VAL A 158 -10.66 -16.77 -7.30
C VAL A 158 -10.67 -15.24 -7.39
N ALA A 159 -10.98 -14.59 -6.26
CA ALA A 159 -10.87 -13.14 -6.15
C ALA A 159 -9.41 -12.69 -6.23
N THR A 160 -9.19 -11.50 -6.80
CA THR A 160 -7.88 -10.85 -6.85
C THR A 160 -7.97 -9.44 -6.31
N SER A 161 -6.92 -9.00 -5.63
CA SER A 161 -6.73 -7.61 -5.21
C SER A 161 -5.38 -7.11 -5.70
N VAL A 162 -5.32 -5.86 -6.13
CA VAL A 162 -4.07 -5.17 -6.43
C VAL A 162 -4.08 -3.77 -5.80
N ALA A 163 -3.03 -3.47 -5.05
CA ALA A 163 -2.78 -2.16 -4.48
C ALA A 163 -1.73 -1.41 -5.31
N TYR A 164 -2.04 -0.17 -5.65
CA TYR A 164 -1.16 0.79 -6.30
C TYR A 164 -0.85 1.88 -5.27
N ARG A 165 0.34 1.83 -4.65
CA ARG A 165 0.71 2.69 -3.52
C ARG A 165 1.68 3.78 -3.94
N GLY A 166 1.24 5.04 -3.84
CA GLY A 166 2.05 6.19 -4.24
C GLY A 166 2.52 6.16 -5.70
N THR A 167 1.76 5.53 -6.59
CA THR A 167 2.13 5.31 -8.02
C THR A 167 1.60 6.37 -8.98
N PHE A 168 0.71 7.23 -8.49
CA PHE A 168 0.01 8.25 -9.27
C PHE A 168 0.76 9.59 -9.27
N ASP A 169 2.04 9.62 -8.85
CA ASP A 169 2.94 10.73 -9.14
C ASP A 169 3.43 10.72 -10.60
N GLN A 170 3.06 9.69 -11.36
CA GLN A 170 3.34 9.50 -12.77
C GLN A 170 2.13 8.90 -13.49
N GLN A 171 2.14 8.99 -14.83
CA GLN A 171 1.16 8.28 -15.65
C GLN A 171 1.44 6.78 -15.65
N ILE A 172 0.39 5.98 -15.52
CA ILE A 172 0.44 4.53 -15.61
C ILE A 172 0.04 4.13 -17.03
N PRO A 173 0.96 3.61 -17.87
CA PRO A 173 0.60 3.17 -19.20
C PRO A 173 -0.44 2.04 -19.15
N GLU A 174 -1.48 2.13 -19.98
CA GLU A 174 -2.53 1.11 -20.08
C GLU A 174 -1.96 -0.29 -20.32
N ALA A 175 -0.97 -0.41 -21.20
CA ALA A 175 -0.31 -1.69 -21.47
C ALA A 175 0.30 -2.32 -20.20
N THR A 176 0.86 -1.50 -19.29
CA THR A 176 1.45 -1.95 -18.03
C THR A 176 0.39 -2.45 -17.07
N SER A 177 -0.67 -1.66 -16.83
CA SER A 177 -1.74 -2.06 -15.92
C SER A 177 -2.55 -3.25 -16.45
N THR A 178 -2.79 -3.33 -17.76
CA THR A 178 -3.40 -4.51 -18.39
C THR A 178 -2.52 -5.75 -18.25
N ALA A 179 -1.19 -5.63 -18.35
CA ALA A 179 -0.29 -6.76 -18.12
C ALA A 179 -0.37 -7.30 -16.68
N VAL A 180 -0.45 -6.41 -15.69
CA VAL A 180 -0.68 -6.76 -14.28
C VAL A 180 -2.03 -7.48 -14.11
N ALA A 181 -3.10 -6.89 -14.63
CA ALA A 181 -4.44 -7.49 -14.57
C ALA A 181 -4.49 -8.86 -15.24
N ARG A 182 -3.83 -9.03 -16.39
CA ARG A 182 -3.76 -10.31 -17.12
C ARG A 182 -2.97 -11.37 -16.36
N GLY A 183 -1.86 -10.97 -15.72
CA GLY A 183 -1.10 -11.84 -14.84
C GLY A 183 -1.94 -12.35 -13.67
N LEU A 184 -2.67 -11.45 -13.00
CA LEU A 184 -3.55 -11.79 -11.88
C LEU A 184 -4.69 -12.70 -12.32
N ALA A 185 -5.36 -12.40 -13.44
CA ALA A 185 -6.43 -13.24 -13.98
C ALA A 185 -5.94 -14.66 -14.33
N THR A 186 -4.75 -14.77 -14.91
CA THR A 186 -4.14 -16.08 -15.24
C THR A 186 -3.87 -16.89 -13.96
N LEU A 187 -3.31 -16.26 -12.94
CA LEU A 187 -3.07 -16.91 -11.65
C LEU A 187 -4.38 -17.26 -10.94
N ALA A 188 -5.39 -16.41 -11.01
CA ALA A 188 -6.67 -16.60 -10.33
C ALA A 188 -7.44 -17.81 -10.86
N ALA A 189 -7.27 -18.11 -12.15
CA ALA A 189 -7.83 -19.29 -12.80
C ALA A 189 -6.97 -20.56 -12.64
N THR A 190 -5.82 -20.48 -11.97
CA THR A 190 -4.94 -21.63 -11.78
C THR A 190 -5.48 -22.54 -10.66
N PRO A 191 -5.62 -23.86 -10.89
CA PRO A 191 -6.05 -24.80 -9.85
C PRO A 191 -5.21 -24.69 -8.58
N HIS A 192 -5.86 -24.91 -7.43
CA HIS A 192 -5.28 -24.79 -6.07
C HIS A 192 -4.92 -23.38 -5.61
N VAL A 193 -5.02 -22.35 -6.46
CA VAL A 193 -4.91 -20.96 -6.00
C VAL A 193 -6.20 -20.60 -5.26
N ALA A 194 -6.06 -20.15 -4.01
CA ALA A 194 -7.14 -19.83 -3.10
C ALA A 194 -7.28 -18.32 -2.80
N GLY A 195 -6.28 -17.51 -3.18
CA GLY A 195 -6.32 -16.07 -3.03
C GLY A 195 -5.11 -15.38 -3.64
N LEU A 196 -5.29 -14.15 -4.10
CA LEU A 196 -4.26 -13.36 -4.74
C LEU A 196 -4.30 -11.90 -4.29
N ASN A 197 -3.14 -11.40 -3.88
CA ASN A 197 -2.94 -9.99 -3.61
C ASN A 197 -1.61 -9.52 -4.21
N ALA A 198 -1.63 -8.43 -4.95
CA ALA A 198 -0.42 -7.79 -5.45
C ALA A 198 -0.29 -6.36 -4.93
N GLU A 199 0.93 -5.91 -4.75
CA GLU A 199 1.26 -4.52 -4.46
C GLU A 199 2.26 -4.00 -5.49
N ILE A 200 1.86 -2.97 -6.22
CA ILE A 200 2.67 -2.31 -7.23
C ILE A 200 3.27 -1.04 -6.61
N PRO A 201 4.61 -0.96 -6.48
CA PRO A 201 5.29 0.17 -5.86
C PRO A 201 5.29 1.37 -6.81
N MET A 202 5.57 2.57 -6.28
CA MET A 202 5.66 3.83 -7.04
C MET A 202 6.48 3.73 -8.33
N THR A 203 7.52 2.89 -8.36
CA THR A 203 8.39 2.72 -9.52
C THR A 203 7.71 2.00 -10.69
N MET A 204 6.51 1.45 -10.48
CA MET A 204 5.74 0.61 -11.41
C MET A 204 6.49 -0.66 -11.87
N ARG A 205 7.60 -0.94 -11.21
CA ARG A 205 8.42 -2.12 -11.44
C ARG A 205 7.74 -3.30 -10.76
N VAL A 206 7.00 -4.07 -11.55
CA VAL A 206 6.29 -5.26 -11.07
C VAL A 206 7.27 -6.31 -10.49
N ASP A 207 8.52 -6.32 -10.95
CA ASP A 207 9.62 -7.12 -10.40
C ASP A 207 10.05 -6.68 -9.00
N TYR A 208 9.78 -5.43 -8.62
CA TYR A 208 10.03 -4.87 -7.28
C TYR A 208 8.78 -4.89 -6.41
N GLY A 209 7.62 -5.16 -6.99
CA GLY A 209 6.37 -5.34 -6.26
C GLY A 209 6.34 -6.61 -5.43
N SER A 210 5.32 -6.70 -4.58
CA SER A 210 5.06 -7.91 -3.81
C SER A 210 3.86 -8.64 -4.40
N LEU A 211 3.98 -9.95 -4.57
CA LEU A 211 2.87 -10.84 -4.91
C LEU A 211 2.69 -11.85 -3.79
N THR A 212 1.50 -11.88 -3.22
CA THR A 212 1.05 -12.86 -2.25
C THR A 212 0.07 -13.81 -2.94
N ILE A 213 0.35 -15.11 -2.84
CA ILE A 213 -0.48 -16.18 -3.40
C ILE A 213 -0.85 -17.16 -2.29
N GLY A 214 -2.14 -17.34 -2.09
CA GLY A 214 -2.70 -18.44 -1.31
C GLY A 214 -2.77 -19.70 -2.16
N VAL A 215 -2.15 -20.80 -1.73
CA VAL A 215 -2.30 -22.12 -2.37
C VAL A 215 -2.86 -23.09 -1.33
N ASP A 216 -3.93 -23.81 -1.67
CA ASP A 216 -4.65 -24.72 -0.75
C ASP A 216 -3.99 -26.11 -0.60
N SER A 217 -2.86 -26.31 -1.27
CA SER A 217 -2.09 -27.55 -1.28
C SER A 217 -0.65 -27.32 -0.83
N ARG A 218 -0.08 -28.34 -0.18
CA ARG A 218 1.35 -28.42 0.15
C ARG A 218 2.11 -29.39 -0.76
N ASP A 219 1.44 -29.93 -1.78
CA ASP A 219 2.07 -30.81 -2.75
C ASP A 219 3.08 -30.01 -3.60
N GLU A 220 4.33 -30.46 -3.64
CA GLU A 220 5.41 -29.77 -4.37
C GLU A 220 5.15 -29.73 -5.88
N GLY A 221 4.44 -30.71 -6.45
CA GLY A 221 4.04 -30.71 -7.85
C GLY A 221 3.04 -29.60 -8.16
N VAL A 222 2.06 -29.40 -7.27
CA VAL A 222 1.12 -28.27 -7.36
C VAL A 222 1.85 -26.94 -7.22
N LEU A 223 2.73 -26.79 -6.23
CA LEU A 223 3.49 -25.55 -6.02
C LEU A 223 4.41 -25.24 -7.21
N ALA A 224 5.08 -26.24 -7.78
CA ALA A 224 5.87 -26.09 -8.99
C ALA A 224 5.00 -25.70 -10.20
N GLY A 225 3.80 -26.26 -10.32
CA GLY A 225 2.83 -25.90 -11.34
C GLY A 225 2.40 -24.43 -11.27
N VAL A 226 2.05 -23.95 -10.07
CA VAL A 226 1.72 -22.53 -9.84
C VAL A 226 2.91 -21.63 -10.19
N ARG A 227 4.13 -22.02 -9.79
CA ARG A 227 5.36 -21.26 -10.09
C ARG A 227 5.63 -21.15 -11.59
N ALA A 228 5.43 -22.23 -12.35
CA ALA A 228 5.53 -22.22 -13.80
C ALA A 228 4.47 -21.34 -14.50
N VAL A 229 3.33 -21.07 -13.85
CA VAL A 229 2.38 -20.06 -14.33
C VAL A 229 2.95 -18.65 -14.07
N ILE A 230 3.44 -18.37 -12.86
CA ILE A 230 4.04 -17.07 -12.50
C ILE A 230 5.15 -16.68 -13.47
N ASP A 231 6.04 -17.61 -13.82
CA ASP A 231 7.19 -17.39 -14.72
C ASP A 231 6.78 -16.97 -16.15
N ARG A 232 5.51 -17.15 -16.52
CA ARG A 232 4.95 -16.73 -17.83
C ARG A 232 4.13 -15.44 -17.77
N THR A 233 4.07 -14.80 -16.61
CA THR A 233 3.34 -13.54 -16.40
C THR A 233 4.31 -12.38 -16.17
N VAL A 234 3.78 -11.17 -16.05
CA VAL A 234 4.54 -9.98 -15.66
C VAL A 234 5.19 -10.11 -14.26
N PHE A 235 4.74 -11.07 -13.45
CA PHE A 235 5.25 -11.33 -12.10
C PHE A 235 6.48 -12.26 -12.06
N ALA A 236 6.99 -12.75 -13.19
CA ALA A 236 8.10 -13.71 -13.22
C ALA A 236 9.32 -13.31 -12.36
N HIS A 237 9.63 -12.02 -12.32
CA HIS A 237 10.76 -11.48 -11.58
C HIS A 237 10.39 -10.88 -10.22
N THR A 238 9.11 -10.87 -9.85
CA THR A 238 8.62 -10.31 -8.58
C THR A 238 9.10 -11.10 -7.37
N THR A 239 9.10 -10.43 -6.21
CA THR A 239 9.34 -11.07 -4.91
C THR A 239 8.04 -11.65 -4.38
N LEU A 240 8.05 -12.93 -4.01
CA LEU A 240 6.87 -13.62 -3.48
C LEU A 240 6.83 -13.49 -1.95
N HIS A 241 5.75 -12.93 -1.41
CA HIS A 241 5.54 -12.72 0.03
C HIS A 241 4.31 -13.49 0.53
N GLY A 242 4.49 -14.67 1.13
CA GLY A 242 3.40 -15.53 1.64
C GLY A 242 2.38 -16.00 0.57
N SER A 243 1.60 -17.07 0.70
CA SER A 243 1.76 -18.31 1.46
C SER A 243 2.10 -19.44 0.47
N PHE A 244 3.33 -19.44 -0.05
CA PHE A 244 4.01 -20.70 -0.33
C PHE A 244 4.45 -21.23 1.04
N GLY A 245 4.00 -22.42 1.44
CA GLY A 245 4.53 -23.06 2.65
C GLY A 245 6.04 -23.16 2.49
N ASN A 246 6.78 -22.40 3.30
CA ASN A 246 8.21 -22.08 3.20
C ASN A 246 8.49 -20.85 2.32
N GLY A 247 8.53 -19.70 3.00
CA GLY A 247 8.78 -18.39 2.41
C GLY A 247 10.12 -18.27 1.67
N ALA A 248 10.16 -17.21 0.87
CA ALA A 248 11.25 -16.75 0.03
C ALA A 248 11.47 -17.54 -1.27
N LYS A 249 11.46 -16.80 -2.39
CA LYS A 249 12.12 -17.17 -3.63
C LYS A 249 13.64 -17.27 -3.34
N PRO A 250 14.35 -18.30 -3.82
CA PRO A 250 15.81 -18.32 -3.73
C PRO A 250 16.42 -17.13 -4.46
#